data_AF-A0A358KNP1-F1
#
_entry.id   AF-A0A358KNP1-F1
#
_cell.length_a   1.000
_cell.length_b   1.000
_cell.length_c   1.000
_cell.angle_alpha   90.00
_cell.angle_beta   90.00
_cell.angle_gamma   90.00
#
_symmetry.space_group_name_H-M   'P 1'
#
loop_
_entity.id
_entity.type
_entity.pdbx_description
1 polymer ?
#
loop_
_entity_poly.entity_id
_entity_poly.type
_entity_poly.pdbx_seq_one_letter_code
_entity_poly.pdbx_strand_id
1 'polypeptide(L)'
;MFKNISKLLLSPLLLLAFVLPAKADVAAGVSYLKTQTQDDWVIMALAAAGAHPDSAPLQSFSGTLATDYAKRILALAALGENPSTFTNVDLVAELLNMAQAEQIGDPDLLNDDAWGILALRSAGVPPNASVITDAASYLLSHQQPDGGWSWSTSFTSDTNDTAAVIMALLEAGYSSSDQALQDAVGYLESTQKPAGGWAYEPIWDADTASTAWVITALTKLNQNVSDWANPEEFLLSLQTNDGSFKWVASDAAGSAGMTAFALIALANKTFPVKVVAPAPSPTAAAPRLPQVDLVLSTPMASLDGLAGDELEYTMTVQNLGPDTATNVVINNLVADFNDVAVSVDAGSYDLTTRVWQLGSLAVNETKQASIKLVLPAAEAYNWDITATVAEAEVDANNNTVAIDLTVTAPEVVEVQEEGQVLGKAVSRCDLPDTAGEVNPALAGYILKPTEGGDLWYYDPVSLKRYCLPDADMAYIALGQFGLGITNADLEKIPVAGMGGGEADEKLVDKLRGRILLQVESVGEAWYVAPLSGQRHYLANGAEALNILTWLARSASAKEIFPIPVGEL
;
A
#
# COMPACT_ATOMS: atom_id res chain seq x y z
N MET A 1 -80.97 -0.83 -29.34
CA MET A 1 -81.18 -1.60 -28.10
C MET A 1 -79.81 -1.97 -27.53
N PHE A 2 -79.73 -2.18 -26.23
CA PHE A 2 -78.55 -2.25 -25.34
C PHE A 2 -77.20 -2.82 -25.84
N LYS A 3 -76.13 -2.20 -25.27
CA LYS A 3 -74.76 -2.71 -25.14
C LYS A 3 -74.72 -4.15 -24.62
N ASN A 4 -73.62 -4.86 -24.90
CA ASN A 4 -73.00 -5.69 -23.87
C ASN A 4 -71.47 -5.64 -23.94
N ILE A 5 -70.85 -5.46 -22.78
CA ILE A 5 -69.40 -5.37 -22.56
C ILE A 5 -68.98 -6.68 -21.88
N SER A 6 -68.16 -7.49 -22.54
CA SER A 6 -67.51 -8.61 -21.85
C SER A 6 -66.29 -8.10 -21.09
N LYS A 7 -66.29 -8.35 -19.78
CA LYS A 7 -65.23 -7.93 -18.86
C LYS A 7 -63.98 -8.79 -19.08
N LEU A 8 -62.82 -8.14 -19.24
CA LEU A 8 -61.54 -8.80 -18.99
C LEU A 8 -61.41 -8.97 -17.46
N LEU A 9 -61.37 -10.22 -16.98
CA LEU A 9 -60.98 -10.54 -15.61
C LEU A 9 -59.45 -10.72 -15.60
N LEU A 10 -58.73 -9.74 -15.06
CA LEU A 10 -57.36 -9.99 -14.61
C LEU A 10 -57.43 -10.95 -13.41
N SER A 11 -56.95 -12.17 -13.61
CA SER A 11 -56.65 -13.08 -12.51
C SER A 11 -55.32 -12.64 -11.88
N PRO A 12 -55.21 -12.48 -10.54
CA PRO A 12 -53.94 -12.19 -9.92
C PRO A 12 -53.02 -13.41 -10.05
N LEU A 13 -51.94 -13.28 -10.80
CA LEU A 13 -50.91 -14.30 -10.90
C LEU A 13 -50.19 -14.35 -9.54
N LEU A 14 -50.54 -15.33 -8.71
CA LEU A 14 -49.93 -15.54 -7.41
C LEU A 14 -48.50 -16.05 -7.65
N LEU A 15 -47.50 -15.18 -7.58
CA LEU A 15 -46.10 -15.60 -7.52
C LEU A 15 -45.87 -16.34 -6.19
N LEU A 16 -46.00 -17.67 -6.21
CA LEU A 16 -45.29 -18.48 -5.23
C LEU A 16 -43.80 -18.40 -5.56
N ALA A 17 -43.05 -17.68 -4.73
CA ALA A 17 -41.62 -17.87 -4.66
C ALA A 17 -41.38 -19.33 -4.21
N PHE A 18 -40.87 -20.16 -5.10
CA PHE A 18 -40.36 -21.49 -4.75
C PHE A 18 -39.08 -21.32 -3.93
N VAL A 19 -39.24 -21.19 -2.61
CA VAL A 19 -38.15 -21.47 -1.67
C VAL A 19 -37.89 -22.98 -1.78
N LEU A 20 -36.83 -23.36 -2.49
CA LEU A 20 -36.35 -24.73 -2.48
C LEU A 20 -36.01 -25.10 -1.03
N PRO A 21 -36.46 -26.24 -0.50
CA PRO A 21 -36.05 -26.67 0.83
C PRO A 21 -34.54 -26.89 0.82
N ALA A 22 -33.84 -26.27 1.77
CA ALA A 22 -32.41 -26.50 1.95
C ALA A 22 -32.13 -28.00 2.17
N LYS A 23 -31.00 -28.50 1.66
CA LYS A 23 -30.49 -29.84 2.01
C LYS A 23 -30.45 -29.95 3.54
N ALA A 24 -30.85 -31.10 4.09
CA ALA A 24 -31.08 -31.24 5.54
C ALA A 24 -29.87 -30.80 6.39
N ASP A 25 -28.68 -31.01 5.85
CA ASP A 25 -27.37 -30.78 6.46
C ASP A 25 -27.01 -29.28 6.56
N VAL A 26 -27.56 -28.44 5.67
CA VAL A 26 -27.45 -26.97 5.72
C VAL A 26 -28.16 -26.42 6.95
N ALA A 27 -29.29 -27.01 7.36
CA ALA A 27 -30.06 -26.54 8.50
C ALA A 27 -29.30 -26.69 9.83
N ALA A 28 -28.52 -27.76 9.98
CA ALA A 28 -27.69 -27.99 11.16
C ALA A 28 -26.57 -26.93 11.28
N GLY A 29 -25.84 -26.68 10.19
CA GLY A 29 -24.80 -25.64 10.17
C GLY A 29 -25.36 -24.23 10.41
N VAL A 30 -26.54 -23.90 9.85
CA VAL A 30 -27.24 -22.63 10.13
C VAL A 30 -27.61 -22.50 11.62
N SER A 31 -28.03 -23.60 12.25
CA SER A 31 -28.30 -23.62 13.70
C SER A 31 -27.04 -23.42 14.53
N TYR A 32 -25.91 -24.03 14.14
CA TYR A 32 -24.62 -23.82 14.78
C TYR A 32 -24.15 -22.36 14.64
N LEU A 33 -24.11 -21.82 13.41
CA LEU A 33 -23.61 -20.46 13.14
C LEU A 33 -24.38 -19.35 13.87
N LYS A 34 -25.68 -19.53 14.11
CA LYS A 34 -26.50 -18.58 14.91
C LYS A 34 -26.08 -18.49 16.39
N THR A 35 -25.23 -19.40 16.88
CA THR A 35 -24.68 -19.38 18.23
C THR A 35 -23.26 -18.80 18.31
N GLN A 36 -22.65 -18.51 17.16
CA GLN A 36 -21.28 -18.02 17.05
C GLN A 36 -21.23 -16.48 16.95
N THR A 37 -20.03 -15.89 17.04
CA THR A 37 -19.81 -14.49 16.70
C THR A 37 -20.30 -14.21 15.28
N GLN A 38 -21.13 -13.18 15.10
CA GLN A 38 -21.64 -12.79 13.79
C GLN A 38 -20.62 -11.92 13.05
N ASP A 39 -19.51 -12.54 12.65
CA ASP A 39 -18.49 -11.93 11.80
C ASP A 39 -18.88 -11.96 10.31
N ASP A 40 -18.01 -11.41 9.46
CA ASP A 40 -18.21 -11.30 8.01
C ASP A 40 -18.51 -12.66 7.34
N TRP A 41 -17.79 -13.72 7.70
CA TRP A 41 -17.97 -15.06 7.13
C TRP A 41 -19.27 -15.68 7.60
N VAL A 42 -19.55 -15.60 8.90
CA VAL A 42 -20.76 -16.14 9.51
C VAL A 42 -22.00 -15.47 8.91
N ILE A 43 -21.96 -14.15 8.72
CA ILE A 43 -23.04 -13.38 8.09
C ILE A 43 -23.22 -13.75 6.62
N MET A 44 -22.14 -13.84 5.83
CA MET A 44 -22.23 -14.28 4.42
C MET A 44 -22.83 -15.67 4.28
N ALA A 45 -22.43 -16.62 5.13
CA ALA A 45 -22.94 -17.99 5.10
C ALA A 45 -24.42 -18.09 5.52
N LEU A 46 -24.83 -17.34 6.55
CA LEU A 46 -26.23 -17.27 6.96
C LEU A 46 -27.09 -16.62 5.87
N ALA A 47 -26.62 -15.55 5.22
CA ALA A 47 -27.30 -14.93 4.08
C ALA A 47 -27.40 -15.86 2.87
N ALA A 48 -26.32 -16.59 2.54
CA ALA A 48 -26.27 -17.58 1.47
C ALA A 48 -27.31 -18.70 1.68
N ALA A 49 -27.45 -19.18 2.92
CA ALA A 49 -28.46 -20.15 3.33
C ALA A 49 -29.89 -19.58 3.47
N GLY A 50 -30.11 -18.31 3.14
CA GLY A 50 -31.43 -17.66 3.17
C GLY A 50 -31.91 -17.26 4.57
N ALA A 51 -31.02 -17.19 5.57
CA ALA A 51 -31.31 -16.59 6.86
C ALA A 51 -31.09 -15.06 6.83
N HIS A 52 -31.60 -14.39 7.86
CA HIS A 52 -31.47 -12.95 8.06
C HIS A 52 -30.76 -12.69 9.40
N PRO A 53 -29.41 -12.73 9.45
CA PRO A 53 -28.66 -12.35 10.63
C PRO A 53 -28.75 -10.82 10.87
N ASP A 54 -28.40 -10.39 12.07
CA ASP A 54 -28.31 -8.97 12.42
C ASP A 54 -27.09 -8.33 11.74
N SER A 55 -27.29 -7.18 11.08
CA SER A 55 -26.22 -6.42 10.41
C SER A 55 -25.48 -5.47 11.37
N ALA A 56 -26.01 -5.20 12.56
CA ALA A 56 -25.42 -4.27 13.53
C ALA A 56 -23.94 -4.55 13.91
N PRO A 57 -23.48 -5.81 14.05
CA PRO A 57 -22.06 -6.11 14.31
C PRO A 57 -21.10 -5.61 13.22
N LEU A 58 -21.58 -5.40 11.99
CA LEU A 58 -20.77 -4.97 10.85
C LEU A 58 -20.69 -3.43 10.69
N GLN A 59 -21.36 -2.66 11.54
CA GLN A 59 -21.43 -1.20 11.42
C GLN A 59 -20.09 -0.51 11.72
N SER A 60 -19.28 -1.06 12.62
CA SER A 60 -17.93 -0.57 12.90
C SER A 60 -16.91 -1.28 12.01
N PHE A 61 -16.06 -0.51 11.34
CA PHE A 61 -14.97 -1.02 10.52
C PHE A 61 -13.64 -0.30 10.82
N SER A 62 -12.55 -1.08 10.81
CA SER A 62 -11.18 -0.62 11.09
C SER A 62 -10.11 -1.48 10.39
N GLY A 63 -10.46 -2.13 9.28
CA GLY A 63 -9.50 -2.89 8.47
C GLY A 63 -8.61 -1.96 7.63
N THR A 64 -7.45 -2.46 7.22
CA THR A 64 -6.44 -1.67 6.50
C THR A 64 -5.99 -2.28 5.18
N LEU A 65 -6.20 -3.59 4.99
CA LEU A 65 -5.85 -4.31 3.75
C LEU A 65 -7.03 -4.33 2.78
N ALA A 66 -6.76 -4.33 1.47
CA ALA A 66 -7.81 -4.43 0.45
C ALA A 66 -8.74 -5.64 0.68
N THR A 67 -8.20 -6.77 1.15
CA THR A 67 -8.95 -7.98 1.54
C THR A 67 -9.88 -7.78 2.76
N ASP A 68 -9.58 -6.87 3.69
CA ASP A 68 -10.49 -6.53 4.79
C ASP A 68 -11.72 -5.76 4.27
N TYR A 69 -11.47 -4.74 3.43
CA TYR A 69 -12.54 -3.98 2.77
C TYR A 69 -13.39 -4.90 1.91
N ALA A 70 -12.76 -5.73 1.07
CA ALA A 70 -13.46 -6.67 0.20
C ALA A 70 -14.36 -7.64 0.96
N LYS A 71 -13.84 -8.27 2.03
CA LYS A 71 -14.58 -9.17 2.92
C LYS A 71 -15.80 -8.48 3.57
N ARG A 72 -15.65 -7.26 4.09
CA ARG A 72 -16.76 -6.49 4.68
C ARG A 72 -17.80 -6.07 3.64
N ILE A 73 -17.37 -5.62 2.47
CA ILE A 73 -18.24 -5.25 1.34
C ILE A 73 -19.10 -6.45 0.93
N LEU A 74 -18.49 -7.62 0.75
CA LEU A 74 -19.20 -8.86 0.41
C LEU A 74 -20.22 -9.28 1.47
N ALA A 75 -19.91 -9.13 2.76
CA ALA A 75 -20.84 -9.43 3.86
C ALA A 75 -22.05 -8.49 3.89
N LEU A 76 -21.83 -7.18 3.71
CA LEU A 76 -22.90 -6.19 3.62
C LEU A 76 -23.77 -6.41 2.37
N ALA A 77 -23.13 -6.67 1.22
CA ALA A 77 -23.82 -6.96 -0.03
C ALA A 77 -24.66 -8.24 0.03
N ALA A 78 -24.19 -9.28 0.73
CA ALA A 78 -24.94 -10.51 0.99
C ALA A 78 -26.28 -10.25 1.71
N LEU A 79 -26.31 -9.31 2.65
CA LEU A 79 -27.55 -8.84 3.30
C LEU A 79 -28.35 -7.90 2.39
N GLY A 80 -27.68 -7.17 1.51
CA GLY A 80 -28.26 -6.10 0.69
C GLY A 80 -28.17 -4.72 1.33
N GLU A 81 -27.33 -4.58 2.35
CA GLU A 81 -26.92 -3.29 2.91
C GLU A 81 -26.00 -2.59 1.91
N ASN A 82 -26.01 -1.25 1.87
CA ASN A 82 -25.14 -0.48 0.98
C ASN A 82 -23.75 -0.28 1.60
N PRO A 83 -22.66 -0.89 1.06
CA PRO A 83 -21.34 -0.82 1.68
C PRO A 83 -20.73 0.59 1.74
N SER A 84 -21.18 1.51 0.86
CA SER A 84 -20.74 2.92 0.87
C SER A 84 -21.35 3.77 1.98
N THR A 85 -22.47 3.34 2.58
CA THR A 85 -23.21 4.17 3.55
C THR A 85 -23.54 3.46 4.86
N PHE A 86 -23.23 2.17 5.00
CA PHE A 86 -23.60 1.38 6.18
C PHE A 86 -22.63 1.57 7.36
N THR A 87 -21.32 1.68 7.08
CA THR A 87 -20.30 1.80 8.13
C THR A 87 -19.87 3.24 8.38
N ASN A 88 -18.93 3.44 9.31
CA ASN A 88 -18.25 4.71 9.55
C ASN A 88 -17.29 5.14 8.41
N VAL A 89 -17.13 4.32 7.36
CA VAL A 89 -16.28 4.56 6.18
C VAL A 89 -17.06 4.20 4.90
N ASP A 90 -16.83 4.90 3.79
CA ASP A 90 -17.29 4.45 2.47
C ASP A 90 -16.34 3.37 1.96
N LEU A 91 -16.67 2.12 2.25
CA LEU A 91 -15.78 1.00 1.98
C LEU A 91 -15.50 0.82 0.48
N VAL A 92 -16.45 1.19 -0.38
CA VAL A 92 -16.31 1.08 -1.83
C VAL A 92 -15.36 2.16 -2.33
N ALA A 93 -15.49 3.39 -1.84
CA ALA A 93 -14.56 4.47 -2.18
C ALA A 93 -13.13 4.15 -1.72
N GLU A 94 -12.93 3.64 -0.50
CA GLU A 94 -11.59 3.26 -0.04
C GLU A 94 -10.99 2.09 -0.84
N LEU A 95 -11.77 1.05 -1.15
CA LEU A 95 -11.29 -0.06 -1.99
C LEU A 95 -10.96 0.41 -3.43
N LEU A 96 -11.68 1.39 -3.96
CA LEU A 96 -11.34 2.04 -5.23
C LEU A 96 -10.06 2.88 -5.14
N ASN A 97 -9.81 3.56 -4.02
CA ASN A 97 -8.58 4.33 -3.78
C ASN A 97 -7.34 3.43 -3.60
N MET A 98 -7.54 2.16 -3.23
CA MET A 98 -6.48 1.15 -3.19
C MET A 98 -6.10 0.61 -4.59
N ALA A 99 -6.82 1.01 -5.65
CA ALA A 99 -6.48 0.60 -7.01
C ALA A 99 -5.34 1.46 -7.59
N GLN A 100 -4.18 0.84 -7.85
CA GLN A 100 -2.99 1.48 -8.40
C GLN A 100 -2.27 0.53 -9.37
N ALA A 101 -1.64 1.08 -10.40
CA ALA A 101 -0.80 0.33 -11.34
C ALA A 101 -1.45 -0.97 -11.91
N GLU A 102 -2.72 -0.87 -12.32
CA GLU A 102 -3.54 -1.98 -12.86
C GLU A 102 -3.96 -3.06 -11.83
N GLN A 103 -3.68 -2.87 -10.53
CA GLN A 103 -4.05 -3.77 -9.44
C GLN A 103 -4.92 -3.11 -8.36
N ILE A 104 -5.45 -3.90 -7.42
CA ILE A 104 -6.19 -3.49 -6.22
C ILE A 104 -5.48 -3.99 -4.95
N GLY A 105 -4.71 -3.12 -4.29
CA GLY A 105 -4.04 -3.44 -3.02
C GLY A 105 -2.52 -3.43 -3.10
N ASP A 106 -1.90 -4.56 -2.78
CA ASP A 106 -0.45 -4.75 -2.67
C ASP A 106 0.11 -5.36 -3.98
N PRO A 107 1.12 -4.75 -4.63
CA PRO A 107 1.61 -5.22 -5.91
C PRO A 107 2.24 -6.62 -5.88
N ASP A 108 2.67 -7.12 -4.72
CA ASP A 108 3.24 -8.47 -4.59
C ASP A 108 2.16 -9.57 -4.46
N LEU A 109 0.88 -9.19 -4.36
CA LEU A 109 -0.25 -10.10 -4.17
C LEU A 109 -1.08 -10.28 -5.47
N LEU A 110 -1.89 -11.36 -5.47
CA LEU A 110 -2.89 -11.66 -6.49
C LEU A 110 -4.28 -11.90 -5.86
N ASN A 111 -4.29 -12.31 -4.59
CA ASN A 111 -5.48 -12.57 -3.81
C ASN A 111 -6.39 -11.32 -3.72
N ASP A 112 -5.81 -10.17 -3.37
CA ASP A 112 -6.52 -8.90 -3.20
C ASP A 112 -7.14 -8.35 -4.49
N ASP A 113 -6.50 -8.54 -5.66
CA ASP A 113 -7.12 -8.29 -6.97
C ASP A 113 -8.42 -9.11 -7.14
N ALA A 114 -8.35 -10.43 -6.90
CA ALA A 114 -9.51 -11.30 -7.05
C ALA A 114 -10.64 -10.95 -6.06
N TRP A 115 -10.29 -10.71 -4.79
CA TRP A 115 -11.24 -10.29 -3.75
C TRP A 115 -11.82 -8.89 -4.01
N GLY A 116 -10.99 -7.97 -4.51
CA GLY A 116 -11.35 -6.61 -4.88
C GLY A 116 -12.40 -6.59 -5.98
N ILE A 117 -12.17 -7.33 -7.07
CA ILE A 117 -13.15 -7.52 -8.16
C ILE A 117 -14.46 -8.05 -7.59
N LEU A 118 -14.44 -9.16 -6.83
CA LEU A 118 -15.65 -9.77 -6.26
C LEU A 118 -16.45 -8.78 -5.40
N ALA A 119 -15.76 -7.99 -4.57
CA ALA A 119 -16.37 -7.01 -3.68
C ALA A 119 -16.96 -5.81 -4.42
N LEU A 120 -16.20 -5.16 -5.29
CA LEU A 120 -16.66 -4.02 -6.10
C LEU A 120 -17.86 -4.43 -6.98
N ARG A 121 -17.82 -5.62 -7.56
CA ARG A 121 -18.93 -6.20 -8.34
C ARG A 121 -20.15 -6.49 -7.47
N SER A 122 -19.97 -6.90 -6.21
CA SER A 122 -21.08 -7.03 -5.23
C SER A 122 -21.71 -5.69 -4.85
N ALA A 123 -20.93 -4.62 -4.81
CA ALA A 123 -21.39 -3.25 -4.55
C ALA A 123 -22.07 -2.59 -5.76
N GLY A 124 -22.10 -3.27 -6.92
CA GLY A 124 -22.75 -2.79 -8.13
C GLY A 124 -21.86 -1.97 -9.07
N VAL A 125 -20.54 -1.92 -8.84
CA VAL A 125 -19.58 -1.39 -9.82
C VAL A 125 -19.70 -2.24 -11.10
N PRO A 126 -19.79 -1.64 -12.30
CA PRO A 126 -20.03 -2.41 -13.52
C PRO A 126 -18.76 -3.18 -13.97
N PRO A 127 -18.90 -4.31 -14.69
CA PRO A 127 -17.77 -5.15 -15.08
C PRO A 127 -16.80 -4.48 -16.05
N ASN A 128 -17.22 -3.40 -16.73
CA ASN A 128 -16.40 -2.61 -17.65
C ASN A 128 -15.83 -1.33 -17.02
N ALA A 129 -15.84 -1.19 -15.69
CA ALA A 129 -15.06 -0.16 -15.01
C ALA A 129 -13.58 -0.52 -15.10
N SER A 130 -12.69 0.48 -15.30
CA SER A 130 -11.25 0.24 -15.50
C SER A 130 -10.63 -0.61 -14.39
N VAL A 131 -10.86 -0.25 -13.12
CA VAL A 131 -10.44 -1.03 -11.95
C VAL A 131 -10.80 -2.53 -12.00
N ILE A 132 -11.89 -2.91 -12.67
CA ILE A 132 -12.28 -4.32 -12.85
C ILE A 132 -11.53 -4.93 -14.04
N THR A 133 -11.45 -4.23 -15.16
CA THR A 133 -10.79 -4.74 -16.38
C THR A 133 -9.29 -4.83 -16.23
N ASP A 134 -8.70 -3.92 -15.47
CA ASP A 134 -7.26 -3.78 -15.28
C ASP A 134 -6.79 -4.89 -14.33
N ALA A 135 -7.40 -5.02 -13.14
CA ALA A 135 -7.13 -6.12 -12.21
C ALA A 135 -7.40 -7.50 -12.81
N ALA A 136 -8.45 -7.66 -13.62
CA ALA A 136 -8.71 -8.92 -14.33
C ALA A 136 -7.63 -9.21 -15.41
N SER A 137 -7.09 -8.18 -16.06
CA SER A 137 -5.98 -8.32 -17.01
C SER A 137 -4.67 -8.68 -16.29
N TYR A 138 -4.42 -8.08 -15.12
CA TYR A 138 -3.29 -8.41 -14.27
C TYR A 138 -3.31 -9.88 -13.82
N LEU A 139 -4.45 -10.35 -13.29
CA LEU A 139 -4.67 -11.76 -12.94
C LEU A 139 -4.40 -12.68 -14.14
N LEU A 140 -4.96 -12.38 -15.32
CA LEU A 140 -4.75 -13.19 -16.53
C LEU A 140 -3.28 -13.24 -16.95
N SER A 141 -2.51 -12.16 -16.79
CA SER A 141 -1.07 -12.14 -17.07
C SER A 141 -0.22 -12.98 -16.10
N HIS A 142 -0.78 -13.33 -14.93
CA HIS A 142 -0.13 -14.11 -13.88
C HIS A 142 -0.65 -15.55 -13.77
N GLN A 143 -1.41 -16.03 -14.75
CA GLN A 143 -1.78 -17.45 -14.80
C GLN A 143 -0.54 -18.32 -14.98
N GLN A 144 -0.37 -19.30 -14.09
CA GLN A 144 0.79 -20.20 -14.12
C GLN A 144 0.66 -21.25 -15.24
N PRO A 145 1.77 -21.87 -15.69
CA PRO A 145 1.75 -22.88 -16.76
C PRO A 145 0.93 -24.16 -16.48
N ASP A 146 0.49 -24.38 -15.24
CA ASP A 146 -0.40 -25.46 -14.84
C ASP A 146 -1.89 -25.09 -14.92
N GLY A 147 -2.20 -23.82 -15.24
CA GLY A 147 -3.55 -23.26 -15.32
C GLY A 147 -4.05 -22.59 -14.03
N GLY A 148 -3.30 -22.69 -12.93
CA GLY A 148 -3.71 -22.13 -11.64
C GLY A 148 -3.21 -20.71 -11.36
N TRP A 149 -3.61 -20.22 -10.20
CA TRP A 149 -3.13 -19.00 -9.55
C TRP A 149 -2.79 -19.27 -8.08
N SER A 150 -2.00 -18.38 -7.52
CA SER A 150 -1.46 -18.41 -6.17
C SER A 150 -1.90 -17.17 -5.38
N TRP A 151 -1.78 -17.21 -4.06
CA TRP A 151 -1.96 -16.04 -3.18
C TRP A 151 -1.15 -14.78 -3.59
N SER A 152 0.06 -14.98 -4.12
CA SER A 152 1.06 -13.95 -4.44
C SER A 152 1.87 -14.30 -5.69
N THR A 153 2.43 -13.29 -6.36
CA THR A 153 3.30 -13.40 -7.55
C THR A 153 4.52 -14.30 -7.36
N SER A 154 4.95 -14.53 -6.11
CA SER A 154 6.13 -15.34 -5.75
C SER A 154 5.81 -16.78 -5.34
N PHE A 155 4.54 -17.19 -5.36
CA PHE A 155 4.09 -18.52 -4.94
C PHE A 155 3.64 -19.41 -6.11
N THR A 156 3.54 -20.72 -5.86
CA THR A 156 2.98 -21.71 -6.79
C THR A 156 1.46 -21.78 -6.67
N SER A 157 0.80 -22.23 -7.74
CA SER A 157 -0.66 -22.37 -7.81
C SER A 157 -1.25 -23.19 -6.67
N ASP A 158 -2.32 -22.68 -6.06
CA ASP A 158 -3.11 -23.35 -5.02
C ASP A 158 -4.60 -23.41 -5.39
N THR A 159 -5.39 -24.25 -4.72
CA THR A 159 -6.79 -24.48 -5.11
C THR A 159 -7.74 -23.34 -4.72
N ASN A 160 -7.37 -22.52 -3.75
CA ASN A 160 -8.27 -21.54 -3.15
C ASN A 160 -8.22 -20.22 -3.91
N ASP A 161 -7.02 -19.75 -4.18
CA ASP A 161 -6.78 -18.56 -4.99
C ASP A 161 -7.16 -18.82 -6.45
N THR A 162 -6.89 -20.01 -7.01
CA THR A 162 -7.44 -20.41 -8.33
C THR A 162 -8.97 -20.34 -8.36
N ALA A 163 -9.66 -20.85 -7.33
CA ALA A 163 -11.12 -20.79 -7.25
C ALA A 163 -11.67 -19.35 -7.09
N ALA A 164 -10.97 -18.50 -6.34
CA ALA A 164 -11.30 -17.09 -6.19
C ALA A 164 -11.13 -16.33 -7.52
N VAL A 165 -10.02 -16.52 -8.22
CA VAL A 165 -9.74 -15.90 -9.53
C VAL A 165 -10.75 -16.33 -10.59
N ILE A 166 -11.14 -17.61 -10.64
CA ILE A 166 -12.23 -18.09 -11.51
C ILE A 166 -13.50 -17.26 -11.30
N MET A 167 -13.92 -17.05 -10.05
CA MET A 167 -15.13 -16.28 -9.75
C MET A 167 -14.97 -14.79 -10.04
N ALA A 168 -13.78 -14.23 -9.81
CA ALA A 168 -13.45 -12.84 -10.11
C ALA A 168 -13.51 -12.55 -11.62
N LEU A 169 -12.87 -13.37 -12.45
CA LEU A 169 -12.87 -13.23 -13.91
C LEU A 169 -14.29 -13.35 -14.49
N LEU A 170 -15.10 -14.30 -14.00
CA LEU A 170 -16.52 -14.41 -14.40
C LEU A 170 -17.33 -13.16 -14.02
N GLU A 171 -17.06 -12.53 -12.87
CA GLU A 171 -17.69 -11.26 -12.49
C GLU A 171 -17.16 -10.07 -13.29
N ALA A 172 -15.90 -10.08 -13.73
CA ALA A 172 -15.32 -9.12 -14.67
C ALA A 172 -15.87 -9.27 -16.11
N GLY A 173 -16.65 -10.31 -16.38
CA GLY A 173 -17.35 -10.52 -17.65
C GLY A 173 -16.68 -11.49 -18.62
N TYR A 174 -15.64 -12.21 -18.20
CA TYR A 174 -15.07 -13.31 -18.97
C TYR A 174 -16.04 -14.50 -19.04
N SER A 175 -15.89 -15.33 -20.06
CA SER A 175 -16.75 -16.48 -20.33
C SER A 175 -16.10 -17.77 -19.86
N SER A 176 -16.89 -18.73 -19.37
CA SER A 176 -16.40 -20.09 -19.05
C SER A 176 -15.86 -20.86 -20.27
N SER A 177 -16.02 -20.32 -21.49
CA SER A 177 -15.38 -20.80 -22.72
C SER A 177 -13.98 -20.23 -22.97
N ASP A 178 -13.53 -19.24 -22.21
CA ASP A 178 -12.23 -18.59 -22.41
C ASP A 178 -11.10 -19.50 -21.92
N GLN A 179 -9.99 -19.55 -22.67
CA GLN A 179 -8.92 -20.54 -22.48
C GLN A 179 -8.39 -20.56 -21.04
N ALA A 180 -8.15 -19.38 -20.45
CA ALA A 180 -7.68 -19.26 -19.06
C ALA A 180 -8.62 -19.94 -18.06
N LEU A 181 -9.94 -19.83 -18.22
CA LEU A 181 -10.91 -20.50 -17.35
C LEU A 181 -11.03 -22.00 -17.63
N GLN A 182 -10.75 -22.45 -18.86
CA GLN A 182 -10.64 -23.88 -19.16
C GLN A 182 -9.39 -24.51 -18.55
N ASP A 183 -8.25 -23.82 -18.62
CA ASP A 183 -6.98 -24.27 -18.05
C ASP A 183 -7.07 -24.33 -16.51
N ALA A 184 -7.72 -23.35 -15.89
CA ALA A 184 -8.00 -23.33 -14.45
C ALA A 184 -8.92 -24.47 -13.99
N VAL A 185 -9.92 -24.84 -14.81
CA VAL A 185 -10.74 -26.04 -14.56
C VAL A 185 -9.90 -27.30 -14.67
N GLY A 186 -8.97 -27.37 -15.65
CA GLY A 186 -8.03 -28.49 -15.79
C GLY A 186 -7.07 -28.62 -14.61
N TYR A 187 -6.57 -27.50 -14.06
CA TYR A 187 -5.80 -27.48 -12.82
C TYR A 187 -6.60 -28.08 -11.66
N LEU A 188 -7.84 -27.63 -11.45
CA LEU A 188 -8.71 -28.14 -10.38
C LEU A 188 -9.08 -29.62 -10.59
N GLU A 189 -9.30 -30.09 -11.81
CA GLU A 189 -9.50 -31.52 -12.10
C GLU A 189 -8.25 -32.35 -11.76
N SER A 190 -7.05 -31.85 -12.12
CA SER A 190 -5.79 -32.55 -11.86
C SER A 190 -5.42 -32.68 -10.38
N THR A 191 -5.97 -31.81 -9.52
CA THR A 191 -5.68 -31.73 -8.09
C THR A 191 -6.75 -32.37 -7.19
N GLN A 192 -7.88 -32.80 -7.75
CA GLN A 192 -8.96 -33.44 -6.98
C GLN A 192 -8.48 -34.76 -6.33
N LYS A 193 -8.74 -34.93 -5.03
CA LYS A 193 -8.32 -36.14 -4.31
C LYS A 193 -9.28 -37.31 -4.58
N PRO A 194 -8.83 -38.58 -4.46
CA PRO A 194 -9.69 -39.75 -4.57
C PRO A 194 -10.86 -39.82 -3.56
N ALA A 195 -10.80 -39.02 -2.49
CA ALA A 195 -11.88 -38.86 -1.51
C ALA A 195 -12.96 -37.83 -1.94
N GLY A 196 -12.75 -37.13 -3.05
CA GLY A 196 -13.67 -36.16 -3.65
C GLY A 196 -13.39 -34.69 -3.34
N GLY A 197 -12.70 -34.40 -2.24
CA GLY A 197 -12.31 -33.04 -1.87
C GLY A 197 -11.02 -32.53 -2.52
N TRP A 198 -10.70 -31.27 -2.22
CA TRP A 198 -9.44 -30.60 -2.53
C TRP A 198 -8.71 -30.22 -1.24
N ALA A 199 -7.40 -30.03 -1.36
CA ALA A 199 -6.51 -29.52 -0.33
C ALA A 199 -5.90 -28.22 -0.84
N TYR A 200 -5.67 -27.23 0.03
CA TYR A 200 -5.09 -25.93 -0.33
C TYR A 200 -3.87 -26.09 -1.24
N GLU A 201 -2.88 -26.83 -0.74
CA GLU A 201 -1.74 -27.32 -1.49
C GLU A 201 -2.01 -28.74 -1.99
N PRO A 202 -1.82 -29.07 -3.29
CA PRO A 202 -2.07 -30.40 -3.84
C PRO A 202 -1.26 -31.55 -3.20
N ILE A 203 -0.27 -31.25 -2.37
CA ILE A 203 0.49 -32.23 -1.57
C ILE A 203 -0.17 -32.63 -0.24
N TRP A 204 -1.17 -31.91 0.25
CA TRP A 204 -1.82 -32.14 1.55
C TRP A 204 -3.10 -32.99 1.46
N ASP A 205 -3.68 -33.37 2.60
CA ASP A 205 -4.98 -34.03 2.67
C ASP A 205 -6.12 -33.06 2.35
N ALA A 206 -7.21 -33.56 1.75
CA ALA A 206 -8.36 -32.73 1.42
C ALA A 206 -9.02 -32.13 2.68
N ASP A 207 -9.56 -30.92 2.53
CA ASP A 207 -10.08 -30.09 3.62
C ASP A 207 -11.39 -29.37 3.24
N THR A 208 -12.11 -28.89 4.25
CA THR A 208 -13.40 -28.21 4.08
C THR A 208 -13.30 -26.89 3.32
N ALA A 209 -12.29 -26.05 3.63
CA ALA A 209 -12.21 -24.71 3.04
C ALA A 209 -11.93 -24.83 1.54
N SER A 210 -10.93 -25.62 1.17
CA SER A 210 -10.50 -25.79 -0.21
C SER A 210 -11.56 -26.48 -1.06
N THR A 211 -12.23 -27.50 -0.51
CA THR A 211 -13.35 -28.15 -1.20
C THR A 211 -14.55 -27.21 -1.38
N ALA A 212 -14.86 -26.39 -0.37
CA ALA A 212 -15.93 -25.40 -0.48
C ALA A 212 -15.60 -24.33 -1.54
N TRP A 213 -14.38 -23.80 -1.54
CA TRP A 213 -13.91 -22.85 -2.55
C TRP A 213 -14.10 -23.39 -3.98
N VAL A 214 -13.60 -24.59 -4.25
CA VAL A 214 -13.75 -25.22 -5.56
C VAL A 214 -15.22 -25.45 -5.92
N ILE A 215 -16.06 -25.96 -5.02
CA ILE A 215 -17.51 -26.13 -5.30
C ILE A 215 -18.16 -24.77 -5.65
N THR A 216 -17.82 -23.68 -4.96
CA THR A 216 -18.38 -22.35 -5.29
C THR A 216 -17.92 -21.85 -6.67
N ALA A 217 -16.67 -22.11 -7.07
CA ALA A 217 -16.17 -21.77 -8.40
C ALA A 217 -16.83 -22.60 -9.51
N LEU A 218 -16.97 -23.92 -9.32
CA LEU A 218 -17.68 -24.82 -10.24
C LEU A 218 -19.16 -24.42 -10.39
N THR A 219 -19.81 -24.03 -9.29
CA THR A 219 -21.17 -23.49 -9.30
C THR A 219 -21.25 -22.18 -10.10
N LYS A 220 -20.26 -21.27 -9.97
CA LYS A 220 -20.17 -20.02 -10.73
C LYS A 220 -19.99 -20.25 -12.23
N LEU A 221 -19.17 -21.24 -12.60
CA LEU A 221 -18.96 -21.70 -13.98
C LEU A 221 -20.21 -22.35 -14.59
N ASN A 222 -21.29 -22.55 -13.82
CA ASN A 222 -22.48 -23.33 -14.16
C ASN A 222 -22.19 -24.80 -14.51
N GLN A 223 -21.13 -25.37 -13.92
CA GLN A 223 -20.88 -26.80 -14.02
C GLN A 223 -21.81 -27.59 -13.09
N ASN A 224 -22.16 -28.81 -13.49
CA ASN A 224 -22.84 -29.73 -12.60
C ASN A 224 -21.83 -30.34 -11.62
N VAL A 225 -21.87 -29.92 -10.36
CA VAL A 225 -20.96 -30.38 -9.30
C VAL A 225 -21.01 -31.90 -9.10
N SER A 226 -22.13 -32.56 -9.45
CA SER A 226 -22.27 -34.02 -9.42
C SER A 226 -21.58 -34.78 -10.57
N ASP A 227 -21.02 -34.08 -11.57
CA ASP A 227 -20.20 -34.70 -12.62
C ASP A 227 -18.73 -34.89 -12.16
N TRP A 228 -18.35 -34.23 -11.07
CA TRP A 228 -17.05 -34.36 -10.38
C TRP A 228 -17.07 -35.51 -9.37
N ALA A 229 -15.93 -35.87 -8.76
CA ALA A 229 -15.81 -37.03 -7.87
C ALA A 229 -16.48 -36.86 -6.47
N ASN A 230 -17.79 -36.61 -6.43
CA ASN A 230 -18.61 -36.45 -5.21
C ASN A 230 -18.11 -35.40 -4.19
N PRO A 231 -17.75 -34.16 -4.60
CA PRO A 231 -17.16 -33.19 -3.68
C PRO A 231 -18.12 -32.71 -2.57
N GLU A 232 -19.43 -32.69 -2.81
CA GLU A 232 -20.43 -32.43 -1.76
C GLU A 232 -20.47 -33.54 -0.70
N GLU A 233 -20.30 -34.81 -1.10
CA GLU A 233 -20.27 -35.95 -0.17
C GLU A 233 -19.03 -35.88 0.73
N PHE A 234 -17.89 -35.46 0.16
CA PHE A 234 -16.69 -35.17 0.94
C PHE A 234 -16.93 -34.08 2.00
N LEU A 235 -17.50 -32.92 1.63
CA LEU A 235 -17.83 -31.87 2.60
C LEU A 235 -18.75 -32.39 3.71
N LEU A 236 -19.83 -33.08 3.35
CA LEU A 236 -20.78 -33.63 4.32
C LEU A 236 -20.14 -34.64 5.27
N SER A 237 -19.12 -35.38 4.84
CA SER A 237 -18.35 -36.28 5.72
C SER A 237 -17.56 -35.56 6.83
N LEU A 238 -17.29 -34.26 6.67
CA LEU A 238 -16.60 -33.41 7.64
C LEU A 238 -17.55 -32.68 8.60
N GLN A 239 -18.88 -32.82 8.44
CA GLN A 239 -19.85 -32.26 9.37
C GLN A 239 -19.93 -33.06 10.68
N THR A 240 -19.96 -32.38 11.81
CA THR A 240 -20.12 -32.95 13.15
C THR A 240 -21.57 -32.92 13.64
N ASN A 241 -21.88 -33.70 14.68
CA ASN A 241 -23.24 -33.86 15.23
C ASN A 241 -23.88 -32.56 15.75
N ASP A 242 -23.08 -31.51 16.01
CA ASP A 242 -23.56 -30.17 16.40
C ASP A 242 -23.86 -29.25 15.19
N GLY A 243 -23.60 -29.72 13.97
CA GLY A 243 -23.80 -29.01 12.71
C GLY A 243 -22.57 -28.28 12.18
N SER A 244 -21.49 -28.17 12.96
CA SER A 244 -20.25 -27.53 12.50
C SER A 244 -19.45 -28.42 11.54
N PHE A 245 -18.51 -27.83 10.79
CA PHE A 245 -17.60 -28.57 9.89
C PHE A 245 -16.17 -28.49 10.42
N LYS A 246 -15.46 -29.61 10.36
CA LYS A 246 -14.01 -29.72 10.62
C LYS A 246 -13.20 -28.99 9.55
N TRP A 247 -11.93 -28.72 9.80
CA TRP A 247 -11.02 -28.36 8.70
C TRP A 247 -10.61 -29.63 7.95
N VAL A 248 -10.06 -30.62 8.66
CA VAL A 248 -9.68 -31.94 8.11
C VAL A 248 -10.32 -33.09 8.89
N ALA A 249 -10.40 -34.28 8.29
CA ALA A 249 -11.09 -35.44 8.85
C ALA A 249 -10.60 -35.85 10.26
N SER A 250 -9.30 -35.64 10.54
CA SER A 250 -8.64 -35.95 11.81
C SER A 250 -9.04 -35.04 12.98
N ASP A 251 -9.65 -33.89 12.72
CA ASP A 251 -9.98 -32.93 13.79
C ASP A 251 -11.03 -33.49 14.76
N ALA A 252 -10.95 -33.08 16.02
CA ALA A 252 -11.91 -33.51 17.05
C ALA A 252 -13.25 -32.75 16.99
N ALA A 253 -13.26 -31.53 16.44
CA ALA A 253 -14.41 -30.63 16.41
C ALA A 253 -14.37 -29.72 15.18
N GLY A 254 -15.52 -29.15 14.81
CA GLY A 254 -15.62 -28.14 13.75
C GLY A 254 -15.41 -26.70 14.23
N SER A 255 -15.43 -25.76 13.29
CA SER A 255 -15.28 -24.33 13.55
C SER A 255 -16.26 -23.45 12.78
N ALA A 256 -16.47 -22.21 13.24
CA ALA A 256 -17.34 -21.24 12.57
C ALA A 256 -16.91 -20.94 11.13
N GLY A 257 -15.61 -20.71 10.88
CA GLY A 257 -15.09 -20.42 9.54
C GLY A 257 -15.28 -21.57 8.55
N MET A 258 -14.92 -22.80 8.94
CA MET A 258 -15.12 -23.98 8.10
C MET A 258 -16.61 -24.22 7.80
N THR A 259 -17.46 -24.05 8.82
CA THR A 259 -18.92 -24.15 8.66
C THR A 259 -19.45 -23.07 7.71
N ALA A 260 -18.92 -21.84 7.79
CA ALA A 260 -19.31 -20.75 6.90
C ALA A 260 -18.99 -21.06 5.43
N PHE A 261 -17.75 -21.49 5.13
CA PHE A 261 -17.37 -21.89 3.77
C PHE A 261 -18.24 -23.05 3.25
N ALA A 262 -18.37 -24.12 4.03
CA ALA A 262 -19.17 -25.28 3.65
C ALA A 262 -20.64 -24.93 3.37
N LEU A 263 -21.25 -24.03 4.16
CA LEU A 263 -22.65 -23.63 3.95
C LEU A 263 -22.85 -22.78 2.69
N ILE A 264 -21.90 -21.93 2.29
CA ILE A 264 -22.02 -21.16 1.05
C ILE A 264 -22.01 -22.12 -0.15
N ALA A 265 -21.11 -23.10 -0.15
CA ALA A 265 -21.05 -24.15 -1.15
C ALA A 265 -22.33 -25.01 -1.18
N LEU A 266 -22.73 -25.58 -0.04
CA LEU A 266 -23.90 -26.49 0.07
C LEU A 266 -25.26 -25.78 -0.10
N ALA A 267 -25.32 -24.46 0.06
CA ALA A 267 -26.48 -23.64 -0.32
C ALA A 267 -26.57 -23.36 -1.84
N ASN A 268 -25.64 -23.90 -2.64
CA ASN A 268 -25.51 -23.64 -4.08
C ASN A 268 -25.42 -22.13 -4.37
N LYS A 269 -24.54 -21.46 -3.62
CA LYS A 269 -24.20 -20.04 -3.76
C LYS A 269 -22.74 -19.90 -4.17
N THR A 270 -22.40 -18.69 -4.60
CA THR A 270 -21.09 -18.32 -5.12
C THR A 270 -20.65 -17.01 -4.49
N PHE A 271 -19.42 -16.57 -4.74
CA PHE A 271 -19.06 -15.18 -4.51
C PHE A 271 -19.30 -14.32 -5.78
N PRO A 272 -19.77 -13.08 -5.65
CA PRO A 272 -20.51 -12.57 -4.49
C PRO A 272 -21.84 -13.33 -4.29
N VAL A 273 -22.27 -13.45 -3.02
CA VAL A 273 -23.53 -14.16 -2.63
C VAL A 273 -24.76 -13.44 -3.17
N LYS A 274 -24.67 -12.11 -3.23
CA LYS A 274 -25.68 -11.18 -3.75
C LYS A 274 -24.95 -9.93 -4.26
N VAL A 275 -25.46 -9.38 -5.35
CA VAL A 275 -25.08 -8.04 -5.82
C VAL A 275 -26.14 -7.08 -5.30
N VAL A 276 -25.73 -6.02 -4.61
CA VAL A 276 -26.60 -4.88 -4.31
C VAL A 276 -26.90 -4.23 -5.65
N ALA A 277 -28.18 -4.01 -5.96
CA ALA A 277 -28.53 -3.27 -7.16
C ALA A 277 -27.80 -1.91 -7.11
N PRO A 278 -27.12 -1.47 -8.18
CA PRO A 278 -26.53 -0.14 -8.20
C PRO A 278 -27.62 0.85 -7.82
N ALA A 279 -27.33 1.73 -6.85
CA ALA A 279 -28.30 2.73 -6.42
C ALA A 279 -28.87 3.40 -7.67
N PRO A 280 -30.22 3.54 -7.80
CA PRO A 280 -30.81 4.13 -8.99
C PRO A 280 -30.14 5.49 -9.18
N SER A 281 -29.42 5.65 -10.30
CA SER A 281 -28.45 6.73 -10.44
C SER A 281 -29.13 8.04 -10.04
N PRO A 282 -28.63 8.77 -9.03
CA PRO A 282 -29.15 10.10 -8.75
C PRO A 282 -29.05 10.86 -10.06
N THR A 283 -30.19 11.32 -10.60
CA THR A 283 -30.31 11.78 -11.98
C THR A 283 -29.16 12.72 -12.28
N ALA A 284 -28.17 12.24 -13.06
CA ALA A 284 -26.90 12.92 -13.12
C ALA A 284 -27.10 14.24 -13.85
N ALA A 285 -27.18 15.33 -13.08
CA ALA A 285 -26.45 16.52 -13.46
C ALA A 285 -25.03 16.01 -13.78
N ALA A 286 -24.61 16.19 -15.03
CA ALA A 286 -23.33 15.66 -15.50
C ALA A 286 -22.26 15.98 -14.46
N PRO A 287 -21.41 15.00 -14.06
CA PRO A 287 -20.44 15.22 -13.00
C PRO A 287 -19.66 16.47 -13.36
N ARG A 288 -19.79 17.52 -12.52
CA ARG A 288 -19.07 18.76 -12.77
C ARG A 288 -17.60 18.39 -12.69
N LEU A 289 -16.85 18.69 -13.74
CA LEU A 289 -15.40 18.55 -13.68
C LEU A 289 -14.93 19.35 -12.47
N PRO A 290 -14.02 18.82 -11.64
CA PRO A 290 -13.48 19.57 -10.53
C PRO A 290 -12.88 20.87 -11.06
N GLN A 291 -13.30 21.97 -10.47
CA GLN A 291 -12.86 23.31 -10.81
C GLN A 291 -12.01 23.86 -9.67
N VAL A 292 -10.78 24.23 -10.02
CA VAL A 292 -9.76 24.76 -9.12
C VAL A 292 -9.41 26.18 -9.55
N ASP A 293 -8.76 26.95 -8.68
CA ASP A 293 -8.30 28.32 -8.99
C ASP A 293 -6.99 28.55 -8.23
N LEU A 294 -5.86 28.17 -8.83
CA LEU A 294 -4.54 28.20 -8.17
C LEU A 294 -3.84 29.55 -8.31
N VAL A 295 -4.03 30.42 -7.33
CA VAL A 295 -3.38 31.72 -7.27
C VAL A 295 -1.95 31.60 -6.74
N LEU A 296 -0.97 32.10 -7.51
CA LEU A 296 0.39 32.37 -7.01
C LEU A 296 0.54 33.83 -6.58
N SER A 297 1.28 34.05 -5.49
CA SER A 297 1.63 35.40 -5.02
C SER A 297 2.95 35.45 -4.25
N THR A 298 3.69 36.54 -4.46
CA THR A 298 4.88 36.95 -3.69
C THR A 298 4.59 38.30 -3.03
N PRO A 299 5.11 38.59 -1.83
CA PRO A 299 5.05 39.93 -1.25
C PRO A 299 5.88 40.97 -2.04
N MET A 300 6.79 40.53 -2.91
CA MET A 300 7.65 41.38 -3.73
C MET A 300 7.84 40.77 -5.13
N ALA A 301 7.32 41.45 -6.16
CA ALA A 301 7.52 41.08 -7.57
C ALA A 301 8.83 41.63 -8.16
N SER A 302 9.42 42.64 -7.51
CA SER A 302 10.72 43.23 -7.84
C SER A 302 11.63 43.12 -6.61
N LEU A 303 12.84 42.65 -6.81
CA LEU A 303 13.87 42.46 -5.78
C LEU A 303 15.17 43.15 -6.21
N ASP A 304 15.89 43.77 -5.27
CA ASP A 304 17.17 44.43 -5.52
C ASP A 304 18.22 43.96 -4.50
N GLY A 305 19.48 43.82 -4.91
CA GLY A 305 20.58 43.43 -4.00
C GLY A 305 21.98 43.65 -4.59
N LEU A 306 23.02 43.42 -3.79
CA LEU A 306 24.42 43.44 -4.25
C LEU A 306 24.90 42.04 -4.60
N ALA A 307 25.80 41.93 -5.58
CA ALA A 307 26.48 40.67 -5.86
C ALA A 307 27.30 40.22 -4.64
N GLY A 308 27.02 39.01 -4.15
CA GLY A 308 27.54 38.44 -2.91
C GLY A 308 26.55 38.43 -1.73
N ASP A 309 25.43 39.14 -1.80
CA ASP A 309 24.43 39.16 -0.72
C ASP A 309 23.61 37.85 -0.67
N GLU A 310 23.15 37.49 0.53
CA GLU A 310 22.07 36.52 0.74
C GLU A 310 20.70 37.22 0.66
N LEU A 311 19.82 36.70 -0.18
CA LEU A 311 18.45 37.19 -0.37
C LEU A 311 17.43 36.09 0.02
N GLU A 312 16.46 36.42 0.87
CA GLU A 312 15.34 35.53 1.25
C GLU A 312 14.00 36.13 0.83
N TYR A 313 13.16 35.36 0.14
CA TYR A 313 11.77 35.72 -0.17
C TYR A 313 10.83 34.51 -0.05
N THR A 314 9.53 34.79 0.07
CA THR A 314 8.49 33.75 0.25
C THR A 314 7.52 33.73 -0.93
N MET A 315 7.35 32.57 -1.54
CA MET A 315 6.27 32.30 -2.51
C MET A 315 5.06 31.69 -1.80
N THR A 316 3.86 32.09 -2.20
CA THR A 316 2.59 31.61 -1.65
C THR A 316 1.71 31.07 -2.76
N VAL A 317 1.14 29.87 -2.57
CA VAL A 317 0.13 29.27 -3.46
C VAL A 317 -1.16 29.03 -2.69
N GLN A 318 -2.30 29.39 -3.27
CA GLN A 318 -3.62 29.22 -2.67
C GLN A 318 -4.62 28.67 -3.69
N ASN A 319 -5.49 27.76 -3.26
CA ASN A 319 -6.62 27.30 -4.07
C ASN A 319 -7.89 28.08 -3.70
N LEU A 320 -8.33 29.00 -4.56
CA LEU A 320 -9.60 29.74 -4.41
C LEU A 320 -10.80 29.03 -5.08
N GLY A 321 -10.56 27.88 -5.71
CA GLY A 321 -11.56 27.14 -6.47
C GLY A 321 -12.57 26.42 -5.57
N PRO A 322 -13.73 26.02 -6.14
CA PRO A 322 -14.76 25.29 -5.41
C PRO A 322 -14.38 23.84 -5.04
N ASP A 323 -13.30 23.28 -5.59
CA ASP A 323 -12.83 21.90 -5.34
C ASP A 323 -11.39 21.85 -4.83
N THR A 324 -11.04 20.79 -4.11
CA THR A 324 -9.65 20.48 -3.74
C THR A 324 -8.83 20.19 -5.00
N ALA A 325 -7.67 20.84 -5.12
CA ALA A 325 -6.69 20.55 -6.16
C ALA A 325 -5.81 19.37 -5.74
N THR A 326 -5.49 18.49 -6.67
CA THR A 326 -4.61 17.31 -6.46
C THR A 326 -3.44 17.34 -7.41
N ASN A 327 -2.33 16.70 -7.03
CA ASN A 327 -1.10 16.64 -7.84
C ASN A 327 -0.63 18.04 -8.33
N VAL A 328 -0.74 19.05 -7.47
CA VAL A 328 -0.31 20.42 -7.72
C VAL A 328 1.21 20.46 -7.83
N VAL A 329 1.69 21.03 -8.93
CA VAL A 329 3.12 21.14 -9.25
C VAL A 329 3.46 22.60 -9.57
N ILE A 330 4.44 23.17 -8.87
CA ILE A 330 4.98 24.51 -9.17
C ILE A 330 6.31 24.34 -9.89
N ASN A 331 6.38 24.87 -11.11
CA ASN A 331 7.54 24.76 -11.99
C ASN A 331 8.39 26.04 -11.92
N ASN A 332 9.70 25.89 -12.17
CA ASN A 332 10.67 26.98 -12.21
C ASN A 332 10.66 27.88 -10.95
N LEU A 333 10.46 27.30 -9.77
CA LEU A 333 10.29 28.05 -8.51
C LEU A 333 11.45 29.05 -8.23
N VAL A 334 12.62 28.74 -8.77
CA VAL A 334 13.81 29.59 -8.81
C VAL A 334 14.51 29.43 -10.16
N ALA A 335 15.12 30.50 -10.67
CA ALA A 335 16.04 30.45 -11.81
C ALA A 335 17.35 29.68 -11.47
N ASP A 336 18.22 29.50 -12.46
CA ASP A 336 19.45 28.71 -12.36
C ASP A 336 20.58 29.36 -11.54
N PHE A 337 20.34 29.50 -10.23
CA PHE A 337 21.35 29.83 -9.23
C PHE A 337 22.04 28.57 -8.70
N ASN A 338 23.35 28.63 -8.50
CA ASN A 338 24.15 27.53 -7.98
C ASN A 338 23.94 27.33 -6.46
N ASP A 339 23.98 28.45 -5.71
CA ASP A 339 23.82 28.47 -4.26
C ASP A 339 22.39 28.93 -3.91
N VAL A 340 21.50 27.94 -3.82
CA VAL A 340 20.08 28.13 -3.45
C VAL A 340 19.64 27.11 -2.40
N ALA A 341 18.92 27.57 -1.40
CA ALA A 341 18.18 26.72 -0.47
C ALA A 341 16.68 27.04 -0.55
N VAL A 342 15.86 26.01 -0.73
CA VAL A 342 14.40 26.12 -0.74
C VAL A 342 13.83 25.28 0.40
N SER A 343 12.93 25.87 1.18
CA SER A 343 12.15 25.18 2.21
C SER A 343 10.67 25.32 1.89
N VAL A 344 9.98 24.20 1.73
CA VAL A 344 8.53 24.14 1.46
C VAL A 344 7.78 23.69 2.72
N ASP A 345 6.58 24.21 2.97
CA ASP A 345 5.75 23.82 4.13
C ASP A 345 4.87 22.59 3.88
N ALA A 346 4.80 22.11 2.63
CA ALA A 346 4.19 20.86 2.22
C ALA A 346 4.87 20.28 0.96
N GLY A 347 4.72 18.98 0.73
CA GLY A 347 5.26 18.30 -0.44
C GLY A 347 6.79 18.20 -0.44
N SER A 348 7.40 18.13 -1.62
CA SER A 348 8.85 18.04 -1.79
C SER A 348 9.35 18.91 -2.95
N TYR A 349 10.56 19.45 -2.83
CA TYR A 349 11.19 20.27 -3.86
C TYR A 349 12.46 19.60 -4.38
N ASP A 350 12.56 19.45 -5.69
CA ASP A 350 13.75 18.94 -6.35
C ASP A 350 14.60 20.12 -6.89
N LEU A 351 15.74 20.33 -6.23
CA LEU A 351 16.74 21.33 -6.58
C LEU A 351 17.33 21.15 -7.98
N THR A 352 17.25 19.95 -8.57
CA THR A 352 17.79 19.62 -9.90
C THR A 352 16.83 20.03 -11.02
N THR A 353 15.55 19.72 -10.86
CA THR A 353 14.50 20.02 -11.85
C THR A 353 13.85 21.39 -11.64
N ARG A 354 14.09 22.03 -10.49
CA ARG A 354 13.46 23.28 -10.03
C ARG A 354 11.94 23.16 -9.81
N VAL A 355 11.46 21.95 -9.57
CA VAL A 355 10.04 21.62 -9.43
C VAL A 355 9.67 21.37 -7.96
N TRP A 356 8.59 22.02 -7.50
CA TRP A 356 7.93 21.73 -6.23
C TRP A 356 6.71 20.83 -6.48
N GLN A 357 6.79 19.58 -6.03
CA GLN A 357 5.71 18.63 -5.96
C GLN A 357 4.92 18.89 -4.66
N LEU A 358 3.90 19.76 -4.71
CA LEU A 358 3.13 20.14 -3.53
C LEU A 358 2.18 19.03 -3.07
N GLY A 359 1.60 18.28 -4.03
CA GLY A 359 0.58 17.28 -3.75
C GLY A 359 -0.82 17.88 -3.77
N SER A 360 -1.60 17.74 -2.70
CA SER A 360 -2.98 18.23 -2.66
C SER A 360 -3.12 19.55 -1.91
N LEU A 361 -4.03 20.42 -2.37
CA LEU A 361 -4.33 21.73 -1.80
C LEU A 361 -5.84 21.92 -1.65
N ALA A 362 -6.34 21.90 -0.42
CA ALA A 362 -7.78 22.00 -0.13
C ALA A 362 -8.35 23.38 -0.44
N VAL A 363 -9.68 23.48 -0.53
CA VAL A 363 -10.40 24.74 -0.82
C VAL A 363 -10.08 25.82 0.22
N ASN A 364 -9.62 26.98 -0.25
CA ASN A 364 -9.03 28.11 0.50
C ASN A 364 -7.72 27.80 1.26
N GLU A 365 -7.14 26.61 1.14
CA GLU A 365 -5.86 26.29 1.77
C GLU A 365 -4.70 27.03 1.07
N THR A 366 -3.69 27.37 1.85
CA THR A 366 -2.50 28.09 1.42
C THR A 366 -1.26 27.32 1.83
N LYS A 367 -0.28 27.23 0.93
CA LYS A 367 1.07 26.68 1.18
C LYS A 367 2.13 27.68 0.75
N GLN A 368 3.32 27.54 1.30
CA GLN A 368 4.43 28.48 1.14
C GLN A 368 5.76 27.79 0.90
N ALA A 369 6.60 28.45 0.10
CA ALA A 369 8.02 28.15 -0.05
C ALA A 369 8.84 29.37 0.37
N SER A 370 9.83 29.19 1.26
CA SER A 370 10.91 30.16 1.45
C SER A 370 12.06 29.79 0.52
N ILE A 371 12.58 30.78 -0.20
CA ILE A 371 13.69 30.65 -1.14
C ILE A 371 14.82 31.57 -0.67
N LYS A 372 16.01 30.99 -0.48
CA LYS A 372 17.26 31.69 -0.15
C LYS A 372 18.25 31.57 -1.29
N LEU A 373 18.80 32.70 -1.72
CA LEU A 373 19.73 32.82 -2.85
C LEU A 373 21.01 33.53 -2.40
N VAL A 374 22.16 33.12 -2.95
CA VAL A 374 23.35 33.98 -2.99
C VAL A 374 23.40 34.65 -4.37
N LEU A 375 23.44 35.99 -4.39
CA LEU A 375 23.41 36.76 -5.64
C LEU A 375 24.78 36.70 -6.36
N PRO A 376 24.90 36.09 -7.55
CA PRO A 376 26.21 35.65 -8.06
C PRO A 376 26.99 36.75 -8.80
N ALA A 377 26.32 37.59 -9.58
CA ALA A 377 26.93 38.64 -10.39
C ALA A 377 25.96 39.81 -10.60
N ALA A 378 26.51 40.98 -10.91
CA ALA A 378 25.74 42.21 -11.15
C ALA A 378 25.05 42.17 -12.52
N GLU A 379 23.85 41.59 -12.55
CA GLU A 379 23.02 41.40 -13.73
C GLU A 379 21.52 41.47 -13.35
N ALA A 380 20.64 41.61 -14.34
CA ALA A 380 19.19 41.55 -14.14
C ALA A 380 18.68 40.14 -14.49
N TYR A 381 18.03 39.50 -13.53
CA TYR A 381 17.44 38.16 -13.67
C TYR A 381 15.92 38.28 -13.76
N ASN A 382 15.32 37.50 -14.67
CA ASN A 382 13.88 37.36 -14.81
C ASN A 382 13.52 35.89 -14.97
N TRP A 383 12.46 35.44 -14.30
CA TRP A 383 11.87 34.12 -14.52
C TRP A 383 10.40 34.11 -14.13
N ASP A 384 9.64 33.23 -14.80
CA ASP A 384 8.24 32.97 -14.50
C ASP A 384 8.12 31.72 -13.64
N ILE A 385 7.39 31.82 -12.53
CA ILE A 385 7.01 30.71 -11.65
C ILE A 385 5.56 30.37 -11.96
N THR A 386 5.26 29.11 -12.32
CA THR A 386 3.92 28.68 -12.75
C THR A 386 3.43 27.47 -11.95
N ALA A 387 2.25 27.61 -11.33
CA ALA A 387 1.50 26.52 -10.73
C ALA A 387 0.68 25.77 -11.79
N THR A 388 0.72 24.43 -11.73
CA THR A 388 0.07 23.51 -12.67
C THR A 388 -0.66 22.40 -11.92
N VAL A 389 -1.74 21.93 -12.52
CA VAL A 389 -2.71 20.99 -11.95
C VAL A 389 -3.45 20.30 -13.11
N ALA A 390 -4.03 19.11 -12.89
CA ALA A 390 -4.71 18.36 -13.95
C ALA A 390 -6.19 18.75 -14.11
N GLU A 391 -6.78 19.26 -13.03
CA GLU A 391 -8.14 19.77 -12.91
C GLU A 391 -8.36 21.07 -13.71
N ALA A 392 -9.62 21.45 -13.91
CA ALA A 392 -9.95 22.60 -14.76
C ALA A 392 -9.79 23.92 -13.98
N GLU A 393 -8.77 24.70 -14.33
CA GLU A 393 -8.57 26.05 -13.78
C GLU A 393 -9.70 27.02 -14.16
N VAL A 394 -10.20 27.76 -13.18
CA VAL A 394 -11.23 28.79 -13.36
C VAL A 394 -10.62 30.09 -13.89
N ASP A 395 -9.44 30.48 -13.41
CA ASP A 395 -8.70 31.65 -13.90
C ASP A 395 -7.18 31.38 -14.02
N ALA A 396 -6.81 30.63 -15.05
CA ALA A 396 -5.42 30.30 -15.38
C ALA A 396 -4.46 31.50 -15.56
N ASN A 397 -4.95 32.75 -15.53
CA ASN A 397 -4.12 33.96 -15.60
C ASN A 397 -3.47 34.32 -14.26
N ASN A 398 -3.92 33.75 -13.14
CA ASN A 398 -3.38 34.01 -11.80
C ASN A 398 -2.41 32.90 -11.29
N ASN A 399 -2.29 31.81 -12.06
CA ASN A 399 -1.37 30.69 -11.86
C ASN A 399 0.12 31.00 -12.05
N THR A 400 0.47 32.17 -12.57
CA THR A 400 1.86 32.53 -12.90
C THR A 400 2.25 33.86 -12.27
N VAL A 401 3.46 33.91 -11.74
CA VAL A 401 4.05 35.15 -11.23
C VAL A 401 5.48 35.29 -11.75
N ALA A 402 5.77 36.46 -12.34
CA ALA A 402 7.11 36.84 -12.75
C ALA A 402 7.89 37.42 -11.56
N ILE A 403 9.18 37.10 -11.47
CA ILE A 403 10.12 37.72 -10.53
C ILE A 403 11.15 38.50 -11.34
N ASP A 404 11.23 39.81 -11.10
CA ASP A 404 12.32 40.67 -11.59
C ASP A 404 13.33 40.89 -10.45
N LEU A 405 14.61 40.57 -10.69
CA LEU A 405 15.68 40.71 -9.70
C LEU A 405 16.84 41.52 -10.29
N THR A 406 17.11 42.71 -9.74
CA THR A 406 18.24 43.57 -10.13
C THR A 406 19.41 43.36 -9.17
N VAL A 407 20.48 42.73 -9.64
CA VAL A 407 21.73 42.63 -8.87
C VAL A 407 22.69 43.72 -9.34
N THR A 408 23.21 44.51 -8.40
CA THR A 408 24.22 45.53 -8.67
C THR A 408 25.57 45.14 -8.09
N ALA A 409 26.66 45.69 -8.62
CA ALA A 409 27.98 45.42 -8.07
C ALA A 409 28.16 46.18 -6.75
N PRO A 410 28.71 45.55 -5.69
CA PRO A 410 29.12 46.30 -4.50
C PRO A 410 30.15 47.37 -4.88
N GLU A 411 30.07 48.56 -4.28
CA GLU A 411 31.06 49.63 -4.52
C GLU A 411 32.46 49.16 -4.11
N VAL A 412 33.35 48.99 -5.09
CA VAL A 412 34.71 48.51 -4.86
C VAL A 412 35.55 49.62 -4.22
N VAL A 413 35.82 49.48 -2.92
CA VAL A 413 36.90 50.21 -2.25
C VAL A 413 38.20 49.45 -2.49
N GLU A 414 39.01 49.92 -3.45
CA GLU A 414 40.27 49.25 -3.82
C GLU A 414 41.26 49.15 -2.65
N VAL A 415 41.66 47.92 -2.32
CA VAL A 415 42.86 47.61 -1.54
C VAL A 415 43.59 46.45 -2.24
N GLN A 416 44.88 46.61 -2.52
CA GLN A 416 45.70 45.68 -3.29
C GLN A 416 46.39 44.64 -2.38
N GLU A 417 46.42 43.36 -2.77
CA GLU A 417 47.62 42.49 -2.86
C GLU A 417 47.29 41.06 -3.40
N GLU A 418 48.31 40.21 -3.60
CA GLU A 418 48.37 39.13 -4.61
C GLU A 418 48.17 37.67 -4.09
N GLY A 419 47.75 36.69 -4.94
CA GLY A 419 48.03 35.25 -4.67
C GLY A 419 47.15 34.13 -5.30
N GLN A 420 47.67 33.43 -6.32
CA GLN A 420 47.14 32.24 -7.06
C GLN A 420 47.14 30.89 -6.26
N VAL A 421 46.46 29.74 -6.55
CA VAL A 421 45.60 29.17 -7.65
C VAL A 421 44.58 28.10 -7.08
N LEU A 422 43.71 27.50 -7.94
CA LEU A 422 42.73 26.41 -7.71
C LEU A 422 43.28 24.94 -7.78
N GLY A 423 42.58 23.97 -7.14
CA GLY A 423 42.27 22.67 -7.77
C GLY A 423 42.65 21.33 -7.10
N LYS A 424 41.73 20.73 -6.32
CA LYS A 424 41.48 19.26 -6.22
C LYS A 424 40.22 18.96 -5.39
N ALA A 425 39.45 17.92 -5.74
CA ALA A 425 38.47 17.36 -4.82
C ALA A 425 39.21 16.63 -3.69
N VAL A 426 38.98 17.05 -2.45
CA VAL A 426 39.59 16.46 -1.25
C VAL A 426 38.65 15.37 -0.73
N SER A 427 39.17 14.16 -0.49
CA SER A 427 38.44 13.11 0.23
C SER A 427 38.10 13.63 1.62
N ARG A 428 36.83 13.63 2.02
CA ARG A 428 36.41 14.36 3.24
C ARG A 428 36.69 13.58 4.53
N CYS A 429 37.21 12.36 4.45
CA CYS A 429 37.79 11.65 5.60
C CYS A 429 38.95 12.40 6.29
N ASP A 430 39.66 13.29 5.58
CA ASP A 430 40.77 14.08 6.13
C ASP A 430 40.34 15.41 6.82
N LEU A 431 39.05 15.63 7.03
CA LEU A 431 38.56 16.89 7.63
C LEU A 431 38.85 16.96 9.14
N PRO A 432 39.55 18.02 9.62
CA PRO A 432 40.07 18.08 10.97
C PRO A 432 38.98 18.21 12.03
N ASP A 433 39.31 17.78 13.26
CA ASP A 433 38.49 18.07 14.43
C ASP A 433 38.42 19.60 14.66
N THR A 434 37.21 20.11 14.86
CA THR A 434 36.95 21.53 15.12
C THR A 434 36.50 21.73 16.56
N ALA A 435 36.90 22.84 17.19
CA ALA A 435 36.43 23.18 18.53
C ALA A 435 34.90 23.41 18.54
N GLY A 436 34.17 22.62 19.34
CA GLY A 436 32.72 22.70 19.50
C GLY A 436 32.22 21.78 20.61
N GLU A 437 30.91 21.81 20.88
CA GLU A 437 30.26 20.90 21.82
C GLU A 437 29.84 19.61 21.13
N VAL A 438 30.25 18.45 21.66
CA VAL A 438 29.88 17.13 21.14
C VAL A 438 28.46 16.79 21.61
N ASN A 439 27.57 16.46 20.68
CA ASN A 439 26.22 15.99 21.01
C ASN A 439 26.18 14.46 21.18
N PRO A 440 26.15 13.93 22.43
CA PRO A 440 26.17 12.48 22.65
C PRO A 440 24.89 11.77 22.19
N ALA A 441 23.79 12.49 21.90
CA ALA A 441 22.56 11.89 21.38
C ALA A 441 22.69 11.40 19.92
N LEU A 442 23.78 11.76 19.22
CA LEU A 442 24.11 11.24 17.89
C LEU A 442 24.91 9.93 17.95
N ALA A 443 25.32 9.47 19.14
CA ALA A 443 26.06 8.22 19.30
C ALA A 443 25.22 7.02 18.82
N GLY A 444 25.85 6.12 18.05
CA GLY A 444 25.18 5.00 17.41
C GLY A 444 24.63 5.28 16.01
N TYR A 445 24.58 6.54 15.55
CA TYR A 445 24.08 6.85 14.22
C TYR A 445 25.19 6.75 13.15
N ILE A 446 24.75 6.39 11.94
CA ILE A 446 25.45 6.77 10.71
C ILE A 446 25.08 8.22 10.39
N LEU A 447 26.07 9.08 10.19
CA LEU A 447 25.93 10.50 9.95
C LEU A 447 26.35 10.83 8.51
N LYS A 448 25.51 11.59 7.79
CA LYS A 448 25.77 12.07 6.44
C LYS A 448 25.93 13.59 6.45
N PRO A 449 27.09 14.16 6.03
CA PRO A 449 27.29 15.61 6.00
C PRO A 449 26.27 16.31 5.09
N THR A 450 25.63 17.37 5.59
CA THR A 450 24.70 18.19 4.78
C THR A 450 25.38 18.90 3.63
N GLU A 451 26.67 19.22 3.76
CA GLU A 451 27.47 19.84 2.69
C GLU A 451 28.02 18.81 1.67
N GLY A 452 27.55 17.55 1.75
CA GLY A 452 28.00 16.42 0.92
C GLY A 452 29.32 15.79 1.39
N GLY A 453 29.59 14.56 0.92
CA GLY A 453 30.80 13.80 1.25
C GLY A 453 30.50 12.46 1.89
N ASP A 454 31.55 11.88 2.47
CA ASP A 454 31.59 10.50 2.98
C ASP A 454 30.72 10.32 4.24
N LEU A 455 30.23 9.08 4.45
CA LEU A 455 29.47 8.72 5.65
C LEU A 455 30.38 8.61 6.88
N TRP A 456 29.82 8.82 8.06
CA TRP A 456 30.52 8.67 9.33
C TRP A 456 29.74 7.79 10.31
N TYR A 457 30.32 6.69 10.78
CA TYR A 457 29.76 5.97 11.93
C TYR A 457 30.24 6.63 13.23
N TYR A 458 29.31 7.17 14.03
CA TYR A 458 29.62 7.66 15.37
C TYR A 458 29.45 6.52 16.38
N ASP A 459 30.54 5.85 16.72
CA ASP A 459 30.53 4.67 17.59
C ASP A 459 30.11 5.02 19.03
N PRO A 460 29.05 4.39 19.57
CA PRO A 460 28.55 4.68 20.92
C PRO A 460 29.44 4.11 22.04
N VAL A 461 30.49 3.35 21.72
CA VAL A 461 31.44 2.82 22.72
C VAL A 461 32.65 3.74 22.90
N SER A 462 33.39 4.02 21.82
CA SER A 462 34.57 4.88 21.83
C SER A 462 34.24 6.37 21.85
N LEU A 463 33.00 6.74 21.49
CA LEU A 463 32.55 8.11 21.25
C LEU A 463 33.41 8.86 20.21
N LYS A 464 33.86 8.12 19.18
CA LYS A 464 34.56 8.64 18.01
C LYS A 464 33.75 8.45 16.73
N ARG A 465 34.02 9.28 15.73
CA ARG A 465 33.50 9.12 14.37
C ARG A 465 34.53 8.42 13.46
N TYR A 466 34.05 7.55 12.59
CA TYR A 466 34.87 6.76 11.66
C TYR A 466 34.33 6.90 10.24
N CYS A 467 35.21 7.22 9.29
CA CYS A 467 34.83 7.51 7.91
C CYS A 467 34.50 6.21 7.14
N LEU A 468 33.36 6.18 6.45
CA LEU A 468 32.90 5.09 5.59
C LEU A 468 32.71 5.62 4.15
N PRO A 469 33.81 5.91 3.42
CA PRO A 469 33.75 6.48 2.06
C PRO A 469 33.29 5.46 1.01
N ASP A 470 33.52 4.17 1.24
CA ASP A 470 33.30 3.11 0.26
C ASP A 470 32.95 1.76 0.90
N ALA A 471 32.72 0.75 0.05
CA ALA A 471 32.34 -0.59 0.43
C ALA A 471 33.44 -1.36 1.19
N ASP A 472 34.72 -1.06 0.93
CA ASP A 472 35.84 -1.74 1.58
C ASP A 472 35.98 -1.22 3.02
N MET A 473 35.88 0.09 3.23
CA MET A 473 35.85 0.70 4.56
C MET A 473 34.59 0.32 5.36
N ALA A 474 33.43 0.22 4.68
CA ALA A 474 32.22 -0.32 5.30
C ALA A 474 32.43 -1.77 5.77
N TYR A 475 33.09 -2.62 4.97
CA TYR A 475 33.41 -4.00 5.35
C TYR A 475 34.39 -4.09 6.54
N ILE A 476 35.44 -3.25 6.55
CA ILE A 476 36.38 -3.18 7.69
C ILE A 476 35.66 -2.80 8.99
N ALA A 477 34.73 -1.83 8.92
CA ALA A 477 33.93 -1.41 10.07
C ALA A 477 33.06 -2.54 10.65
N LEU A 478 32.57 -3.49 9.83
CA LEU A 478 31.83 -4.67 10.31
C LEU A 478 32.70 -5.52 11.25
N GLY A 479 33.96 -5.76 10.86
CA GLY A 479 34.91 -6.53 11.66
C GLY A 479 35.41 -5.79 12.90
N GLN A 480 35.62 -4.47 12.82
CA GLN A 480 36.20 -3.67 13.90
C GLN A 480 35.20 -3.35 15.03
N PHE A 481 33.95 -3.00 14.70
CA PHE A 481 32.95 -2.59 15.70
C PHE A 481 31.95 -3.71 16.07
N GLY A 482 32.01 -4.82 15.35
CA GLY A 482 31.14 -5.97 15.50
C GLY A 482 31.12 -6.54 16.91
N LEU A 483 30.03 -6.31 17.63
CA LEU A 483 29.78 -6.95 18.92
C LEU A 483 29.27 -8.37 18.70
N GLY A 484 30.01 -9.37 19.20
CA GLY A 484 29.57 -10.75 19.15
C GLY A 484 28.22 -10.98 19.85
N ILE A 485 27.27 -11.61 19.16
CA ILE A 485 25.93 -11.94 19.65
C ILE A 485 25.57 -13.40 19.31
N THR A 486 24.86 -14.08 20.21
CA THR A 486 24.33 -15.44 20.01
C THR A 486 23.12 -15.39 19.06
N ASN A 487 22.81 -16.50 18.40
CA ASN A 487 21.59 -16.61 17.58
C ASN A 487 20.34 -16.34 18.43
N ALA A 488 20.29 -16.90 19.64
CA ALA A 488 19.17 -16.78 20.57
C ALA A 488 18.96 -15.35 21.12
N ASP A 489 20.00 -14.52 21.23
CA ASP A 489 19.86 -13.12 21.60
C ASP A 489 19.59 -12.23 20.38
N LEU A 490 20.15 -12.57 19.22
CA LEU A 490 19.88 -11.90 17.96
C LEU A 490 18.40 -12.01 17.57
N GLU A 491 17.80 -13.20 17.69
CA GLU A 491 16.38 -13.49 17.41
C GLU A 491 15.41 -12.57 18.18
N LYS A 492 15.77 -12.07 19.37
CA LYS A 492 14.96 -11.17 20.20
C LYS A 492 14.96 -9.71 19.72
N ILE A 493 15.77 -9.39 18.71
CA ILE A 493 15.87 -8.06 18.08
C ILE A 493 15.08 -8.13 16.76
N PRO A 494 13.98 -7.37 16.58
CA PRO A 494 13.14 -7.48 15.38
C PRO A 494 13.93 -7.24 14.08
N VAL A 495 13.66 -8.05 13.04
CA VAL A 495 14.26 -7.88 11.70
C VAL A 495 13.49 -6.81 10.93
N ALA A 496 14.21 -5.92 10.25
CA ALA A 496 13.58 -4.93 9.38
C ALA A 496 12.85 -5.60 8.20
N GLY A 497 11.63 -5.16 7.91
CA GLY A 497 10.79 -5.70 6.82
C GLY A 497 10.03 -6.99 7.17
N MET A 498 10.21 -7.58 8.36
CA MET A 498 9.42 -8.73 8.82
C MET A 498 8.58 -8.35 10.05
N GLY A 499 7.26 -8.37 9.90
CA GLY A 499 6.33 -8.12 11.00
C GLY A 499 6.24 -9.29 11.98
N GLY A 500 6.46 -9.02 13.27
CA GLY A 500 6.03 -9.91 14.36
C GLY A 500 7.09 -10.85 14.94
N GLY A 501 7.80 -10.35 15.95
CA GLY A 501 8.41 -11.15 17.02
C GLY A 501 8.30 -10.37 18.33
N GLU A 502 8.13 -11.04 19.47
CA GLU A 502 8.17 -10.36 20.79
C GLU A 502 9.59 -9.82 21.02
N ALA A 503 9.76 -8.50 20.90
CA ALA A 503 11.04 -7.84 21.09
C ALA A 503 11.45 -7.82 22.58
N ASP A 504 12.70 -8.15 22.89
CA ASP A 504 13.27 -7.78 24.19
C ASP A 504 13.70 -6.30 24.14
N GLU A 505 12.75 -5.40 24.41
CA GLU A 505 12.94 -3.94 24.50
C GLU A 505 14.24 -3.55 25.25
N LYS A 506 14.59 -4.26 26.33
CA LYS A 506 15.77 -3.95 27.15
C LYS A 506 17.07 -4.41 26.51
N LEU A 507 17.02 -5.39 25.63
CA LEU A 507 18.15 -5.81 24.80
C LEU A 507 18.30 -4.87 23.60
N VAL A 508 17.19 -4.55 22.92
CA VAL A 508 17.14 -3.60 21.80
C VAL A 508 17.73 -2.25 22.22
N ASP A 509 17.24 -1.65 23.31
CA ASP A 509 17.72 -0.34 23.78
C ASP A 509 19.21 -0.29 24.12
N LYS A 510 19.81 -1.41 24.53
CA LYS A 510 21.27 -1.50 24.77
C LYS A 510 22.09 -1.66 23.50
N LEU A 511 21.47 -2.09 22.41
CA LEU A 511 22.11 -2.43 21.15
C LEU A 511 21.79 -1.44 20.03
N ARG A 512 20.87 -0.49 20.23
CA ARG A 512 20.62 0.64 19.31
C ARG A 512 21.94 1.29 18.87
N GLY A 513 22.13 1.38 17.56
CA GLY A 513 23.31 1.93 16.93
C GLY A 513 24.56 1.06 17.00
N ARG A 514 24.46 -0.21 17.38
CA ARG A 514 25.58 -1.15 17.36
C ARG A 514 25.60 -1.95 16.06
N ILE A 515 26.80 -2.22 15.57
CA ILE A 515 27.08 -3.32 14.65
C ILE A 515 27.25 -4.59 15.49
N LEU A 516 26.58 -5.66 15.09
CA LEU A 516 26.59 -6.97 15.74
C LEU A 516 27.20 -8.01 14.79
N LEU A 517 27.91 -8.99 15.33
CA LEU A 517 28.42 -10.15 14.60
C LEU A 517 27.81 -11.43 15.19
N GLN A 518 27.14 -12.20 14.36
CA GLN A 518 26.49 -13.45 14.74
C GLN A 518 27.53 -14.56 14.88
N VAL A 519 28.04 -14.78 16.10
CA VAL A 519 29.21 -15.63 16.37
C VAL A 519 28.93 -17.14 16.27
N GLU A 520 27.66 -17.52 16.19
CA GLU A 520 27.20 -18.91 16.03
C GLU A 520 26.83 -19.24 14.56
N SER A 521 27.00 -18.28 13.65
CA SER A 521 26.91 -18.43 12.19
C SER A 521 28.28 -18.18 11.55
N VAL A 522 28.35 -17.99 10.22
CA VAL A 522 29.58 -17.68 9.46
C VAL A 522 30.12 -16.25 9.66
N GLY A 523 29.82 -15.62 10.80
CA GLY A 523 30.23 -14.24 11.11
C GLY A 523 29.33 -13.17 10.49
N GLU A 524 28.05 -13.49 10.27
CA GLU A 524 27.06 -12.60 9.67
C GLU A 524 26.91 -11.28 10.46
N ALA A 525 26.97 -10.16 9.74
CA ALA A 525 26.94 -8.82 10.32
C ALA A 525 25.54 -8.19 10.27
N TRP A 526 25.20 -7.44 11.32
CA TRP A 526 23.91 -6.79 11.46
C TRP A 526 24.09 -5.39 12.06
N TYR A 527 23.23 -4.43 11.71
CA TYR A 527 23.18 -3.12 12.39
C TYR A 527 21.79 -2.88 12.97
N VAL A 528 21.73 -2.49 14.25
CA VAL A 528 20.48 -2.17 14.94
C VAL A 528 20.21 -0.66 14.78
N ALA A 529 19.24 -0.29 13.97
CA ALA A 529 18.98 1.12 13.68
C ALA A 529 18.52 1.89 14.94
N PRO A 530 19.16 3.03 15.30
CA PRO A 530 18.85 3.76 16.53
C PRO A 530 17.38 4.16 16.69
N LEU A 531 16.71 4.51 15.58
CA LEU A 531 15.31 4.95 15.57
C LEU A 531 14.34 3.78 15.72
N SER A 532 14.34 2.82 14.80
CA SER A 532 13.38 1.72 14.80
C SER A 532 13.70 0.62 15.82
N GLY A 533 14.95 0.48 16.25
CA GLY A 533 15.41 -0.65 17.06
C GLY A 533 15.46 -1.99 16.30
N GLN A 534 15.20 -1.96 14.98
CA GLN A 534 15.24 -3.14 14.13
C GLN A 534 16.67 -3.46 13.68
N ARG A 535 16.98 -4.73 13.51
CA ARG A 535 18.24 -5.21 12.92
C ARG A 535 18.12 -5.30 11.40
N HIS A 536 19.13 -4.79 10.72
CA HIS A 536 19.31 -4.89 9.27
C HIS A 536 20.52 -5.78 8.97
N TYR A 537 20.37 -6.70 8.02
CA TYR A 537 21.45 -7.62 7.62
C TYR A 537 22.46 -6.90 6.73
N LEU A 538 23.76 -7.09 6.98
CA LEU A 538 24.85 -6.45 6.26
C LEU A 538 25.74 -7.53 5.60
N ALA A 539 25.23 -8.15 4.53
CA ALA A 539 25.81 -9.38 3.98
C ALA A 539 27.25 -9.25 3.46
N ASN A 540 27.62 -8.05 2.97
CA ASN A 540 28.95 -7.72 2.47
C ASN A 540 29.15 -6.18 2.49
N GLY A 541 30.36 -5.71 2.17
CA GLY A 541 30.70 -4.28 2.21
C GLY A 541 29.82 -3.36 1.34
N ALA A 542 29.39 -3.82 0.16
CA ALA A 542 28.58 -3.01 -0.76
C ALA A 542 27.13 -2.91 -0.28
N GLU A 543 26.53 -4.03 0.15
CA GLU A 543 25.21 -4.04 0.77
C GLU A 543 25.20 -3.28 2.10
N ALA A 544 26.26 -3.41 2.90
CA ALA A 544 26.44 -2.65 4.12
C ALA A 544 26.45 -1.14 3.83
N LEU A 545 27.26 -0.67 2.86
CA LEU A 545 27.29 0.74 2.49
C LEU A 545 25.91 1.24 2.04
N ASN A 546 25.18 0.47 1.21
CA ASN A 546 23.85 0.84 0.73
C ASN A 546 22.84 0.98 1.90
N ILE A 547 22.79 -0.01 2.79
CA ILE A 547 21.86 -0.03 3.93
C ILE A 547 22.21 1.06 4.95
N LEU A 548 23.50 1.25 5.25
CA LEU A 548 23.96 2.31 6.15
C LEU A 548 23.75 3.71 5.54
N THR A 549 23.81 3.85 4.20
CA THR A 549 23.43 5.10 3.50
C THR A 549 21.94 5.40 3.64
N TRP A 550 21.09 4.40 3.48
CA TRP A 550 19.63 4.55 3.62
C TRP A 550 19.21 4.87 5.07
N LEU A 551 19.90 4.30 6.05
CA LEU A 551 19.71 4.57 7.48
C LEU A 551 20.44 5.82 7.99
N ALA A 552 21.18 6.54 7.14
CA ALA A 552 22.01 7.65 7.57
C ALA A 552 21.18 8.87 7.97
N ARG A 553 21.53 9.47 9.11
CA ARG A 553 21.00 10.74 9.57
C ARG A 553 21.80 11.89 8.97
N SER A 554 21.15 12.80 8.25
CA SER A 554 21.77 14.07 7.85
C SER A 554 22.20 14.88 9.07
N ALA A 555 23.43 15.35 9.09
CA ALA A 555 23.99 16.19 10.15
C ALA A 555 24.97 17.21 9.55
N SER A 556 25.04 18.39 10.14
CA SER A 556 25.88 19.49 9.65
C SER A 556 27.36 19.34 10.03
N ALA A 557 28.24 20.04 9.33
CA ALA A 557 29.63 20.26 9.72
C ALA A 557 29.79 20.57 11.23
N LYS A 558 28.90 21.40 11.79
CA LYS A 558 28.93 21.83 13.20
C LYS A 558 28.54 20.74 14.20
N GLU A 559 27.86 19.69 13.76
CA GLU A 559 27.48 18.53 14.59
C GLU A 559 28.50 17.39 14.47
N ILE A 560 29.10 17.21 13.29
CA ILE A 560 30.04 16.12 13.00
C ILE A 560 31.47 16.49 13.44
N PHE A 561 31.98 17.67 13.06
CA PHE A 561 33.40 18.02 13.27
C PHE A 561 33.85 18.24 14.73
N PRO A 562 32.98 18.47 15.73
CA PRO A 562 33.37 18.39 17.14
C PRO A 562 33.65 16.96 17.65
N ILE A 563 33.10 15.93 16.99
CA ILE A 563 33.29 14.53 17.40
C ILE A 563 34.73 14.12 17.05
N PRO A 564 35.53 13.54 17.97
CA PRO A 564 36.90 13.13 17.63
C PRO A 564 36.95 12.05 16.55
N VAL A 565 37.85 12.19 15.57
CA VAL A 565 38.09 11.15 14.56
C VAL A 565 38.76 9.90 15.18
N GLY A 566 38.36 8.74 14.69
CA GLY A 566 39.02 7.45 14.92
C GLY A 566 39.51 6.82 13.62
N GLU A 567 40.45 5.89 13.74
CA GLU A 567 41.09 5.16 12.63
C GLU A 567 40.43 3.78 12.44
N LEU A 568 40.28 3.37 11.17
CA LEU A 568 39.80 2.07 10.69
C LEU A 568 40.96 1.32 10.00
#